data_AF-A0ABC8TPD8-F1
#
_entry.id   AF-A0ABC8TPD8-F1
#
_cell.length_a   1.000
_cell.length_b   1.000
_cell.length_c   1.000
_cell.angle_alpha   90.00
_cell.angle_beta   90.00
_cell.angle_gamma   90.00
#
_symmetry.space_group_name_H-M   'P 1'
#
loop_
_entity.id
_entity.type
_entity.pdbx_description
1 polymer ?
#
loop_
_entity_poly.entity_id
_entity_poly.type
_entity_poly.pdbx_seq_one_letter_code
_entity_poly.pdbx_strand_id
1 'polypeptide(L)'
;YDGNITCAGRIAIQSLCAPQCEFSNMEWDILSFIRSLKGLVRSSNAVAFMTFPPSLVSPSFSKRLQHLADTLLSVRAIPDEDKELAKLLTGYQDMVGLLSVHKVARINTQVPVILEASTFSIKLQKRRSLVLECLNQAPVDGSSGSSYGSSSSCSGSSKTHIDF
;
A
#
# COMPACT_ATOMS: atom_id res chain seq x y z
N TYR A 1 23.61 16.34 -34.32
CA TYR A 1 23.69 14.88 -34.13
C TYR A 1 22.44 14.46 -33.39
N ASP A 2 21.32 14.42 -34.11
CA ASP A 2 20.02 14.00 -33.58
C ASP A 2 19.92 12.48 -33.63
N GLY A 3 20.63 11.84 -32.72
CA GLY A 3 20.40 10.45 -32.40
C GLY A 3 19.07 10.36 -31.67
N ASN A 4 18.02 10.01 -32.41
CA ASN A 4 16.66 9.77 -31.92
C ASN A 4 16.65 8.57 -30.97
N ILE A 5 17.18 8.73 -29.74
CA ILE A 5 17.06 7.76 -28.67
C ILE A 5 15.65 7.96 -28.09
N THR A 6 14.66 7.38 -28.77
CA THR A 6 13.27 7.31 -28.30
C THR A 6 13.09 6.31 -27.15
N CYS A 7 14.18 5.69 -26.66
CA CYS A 7 14.14 4.67 -25.63
C CYS A 7 13.86 5.29 -24.27
N ALA A 8 12.74 4.91 -23.66
CA ALA A 8 12.40 5.31 -22.29
C ALA A 8 13.37 4.65 -21.30
N GLY A 9 14.11 5.46 -20.54
CA GLY A 9 15.05 4.99 -19.53
C GLY A 9 14.31 4.45 -18.30
N ARG A 10 14.79 3.32 -17.75
CA ARG A 10 14.28 2.74 -16.50
C ARG A 10 15.44 2.55 -15.53
N ILE A 11 15.42 3.28 -14.43
CA ILE A 11 16.44 3.23 -13.39
C ILE A 11 15.83 2.52 -12.18
N ALA A 12 16.45 1.44 -11.72
CA ALA A 12 16.02 0.71 -10.54
C ALA A 12 17.18 0.66 -9.54
N ILE A 13 16.98 1.23 -8.35
CA ILE A 13 17.94 1.19 -7.24
C ILE A 13 17.33 0.33 -6.14
N GLN A 14 17.88 -0.86 -5.97
CA GLN A 14 17.39 -1.82 -4.99
C GLN A 14 18.15 -1.72 -3.68
N SER A 15 17.43 -1.77 -2.56
CA SER A 15 18.02 -1.88 -1.23
C SER A 15 19.03 -0.75 -0.91
N LEU A 16 18.68 0.49 -1.24
CA LEU A 16 19.46 1.65 -0.86
C LEU A 16 19.66 1.66 0.67
N CYS A 17 20.87 2.00 1.12
CA CYS A 17 21.29 1.99 2.53
C CYS A 17 21.35 0.60 3.18
N ALA A 18 21.32 -0.49 2.40
CA ALA A 18 21.59 -1.80 2.97
C ALA A 18 23.03 -1.91 3.49
N PRO A 19 23.32 -2.75 4.50
CA PRO A 19 24.61 -2.72 5.21
C PRO A 19 25.81 -2.97 4.28
N GLN A 20 25.61 -3.76 3.23
CA GLN A 20 26.60 -4.04 2.19
C GLN A 20 26.99 -2.84 1.32
N CYS A 21 26.23 -1.74 1.37
CA CYS A 21 26.54 -0.54 0.61
C CYS A 21 27.54 0.39 1.33
N GLU A 22 27.93 0.12 2.58
CA GLU A 22 28.91 0.91 3.36
C GLU A 22 28.63 2.43 3.48
N PHE A 23 27.43 2.91 3.13
CA PHE A 23 27.08 4.34 3.14
C PHE A 23 26.44 4.84 4.45
N SER A 24 26.67 4.17 5.57
CA SER A 24 25.96 4.40 6.84
C SER A 24 26.11 5.82 7.41
N ASN A 25 27.13 6.57 7.00
CA ASN A 25 27.41 7.93 7.47
C ASN A 25 27.32 9.01 6.37
N MET A 26 26.75 8.66 5.21
CA MET A 26 26.71 9.52 4.01
C MET A 26 25.29 10.00 3.69
N GLU A 27 24.47 10.25 4.73
CA GLU A 27 23.06 10.64 4.56
C GLU A 27 22.89 11.84 3.63
N TRP A 28 23.70 12.89 3.80
CA TRP A 28 23.61 14.10 2.98
C TRP A 28 24.00 13.87 1.52
N ASP A 29 25.01 13.04 1.28
CA ASP A 29 25.45 12.68 -0.07
C ASP A 29 24.38 11.85 -0.79
N ILE A 30 23.74 10.93 -0.07
CA ILE A 30 22.59 10.17 -0.59
C ILE A 30 21.43 11.10 -0.95
N LEU A 31 21.10 12.07 -0.10
CA LEU A 31 20.04 13.05 -0.40
C LEU A 31 20.40 13.91 -1.62
N SER A 32 21.67 14.33 -1.72
CA SER A 32 22.19 15.10 -2.86
C SER A 32 22.11 14.28 -4.15
N PHE A 33 22.50 13.00 -4.09
CA PHE A 33 22.39 12.05 -5.19
C PHE A 33 20.94 11.88 -5.64
N ILE A 34 20.00 11.62 -4.72
CA ILE A 34 18.58 11.45 -5.05
C ILE A 34 18.00 12.73 -5.66
N ARG A 35 18.36 13.90 -5.12
CA ARG A 35 17.93 15.19 -5.67
C ARG A 35 18.44 15.40 -7.09
N SER A 36 19.70 15.07 -7.34
CA SER A 36 20.34 15.19 -8.66
C SER A 36 19.73 14.19 -9.65
N LEU A 37 19.52 12.94 -9.24
CA LEU A 37 18.83 11.91 -10.01
C LEU A 37 17.42 12.35 -10.38
N LYS A 38 16.67 12.91 -9.42
CA LYS A 38 15.34 13.46 -9.68
C LYS A 38 15.37 14.56 -10.74
N GLY A 39 16.36 15.44 -10.70
CA GLY A 39 16.58 16.45 -11.74
C GLY A 39 16.75 15.84 -13.14
N LEU A 40 17.64 14.85 -13.26
CA LEU A 40 17.91 14.13 -14.51
C LEU A 40 16.68 13.40 -15.04
N VAL A 41 15.94 12.71 -14.16
CA VAL A 41 14.71 11.99 -14.51
C VAL A 41 13.64 12.95 -15.02
N ARG A 42 13.52 14.15 -14.43
CA ARG A 42 12.55 15.17 -14.87
C ARG A 42 12.90 15.82 -16.21
N SER A 43 14.18 15.87 -16.60
CA SER A 43 14.62 16.44 -17.88
C SER A 43 14.80 15.38 -18.98
N SER A 44 14.54 14.10 -18.68
CA SER A 44 14.76 12.98 -19.60
C SER A 44 13.49 12.15 -19.76
N ASN A 45 13.38 11.37 -20.84
CA ASN A 45 12.33 10.37 -20.99
C ASN A 45 12.68 9.13 -20.13
N ALA A 46 12.68 9.26 -18.80
CA ALA A 46 13.09 8.20 -17.90
C ALA A 46 12.20 8.11 -16.65
N VAL A 47 12.21 6.95 -16.00
CA VAL A 47 11.56 6.70 -14.70
C VAL A 47 12.59 6.09 -13.75
N ALA A 48 12.57 6.51 -12.49
CA ALA A 48 13.37 5.92 -11.43
C ALA A 48 12.49 5.27 -10.35
N PHE A 49 12.84 4.05 -9.96
CA PHE A 49 12.26 3.33 -8.84
C PHE A 49 13.36 3.02 -7.83
N MET A 50 13.11 3.31 -6.56
CA MET A 50 14.08 3.14 -5.48
C MET A 50 13.41 2.43 -4.31
N THR A 51 14.10 1.44 -3.75
CA THR A 51 13.68 0.74 -2.53
C THR A 51 14.73 0.91 -1.45
N PHE A 52 14.29 1.05 -0.21
CA PHE A 52 15.15 1.07 0.97
C PHE A 52 14.41 0.41 2.14
N PRO A 53 15.10 -0.36 3.00
CA PRO A 53 14.51 -0.89 4.22
C PRO A 53 14.41 0.21 5.28
N PRO A 54 13.21 0.62 5.71
CA PRO A 54 13.04 1.73 6.64
C PRO A 54 13.60 1.45 8.05
N SER A 55 13.83 0.18 8.40
CA SER A 55 14.42 -0.24 9.68
C SER A 55 15.93 -0.02 9.76
N LEU A 56 16.61 0.19 8.63
CA LEU A 56 18.07 0.40 8.60
C LEU A 56 18.47 1.88 8.58
N VAL A 57 17.50 2.79 8.64
CA VAL A 57 17.73 4.23 8.54
C VAL A 57 17.12 4.96 9.73
N SER A 58 17.71 6.11 10.08
CA SER A 58 17.16 6.97 11.13
C SER A 58 15.76 7.49 10.73
N PRO A 59 14.84 7.71 11.69
CA PRO A 59 13.50 8.22 11.38
C PRO A 59 13.52 9.57 10.65
N SER A 60 14.46 10.44 11.01
CA SER A 60 14.67 11.75 10.37
C SER A 60 15.11 11.59 8.91
N PHE A 61 16.08 10.72 8.64
CA PHE A 61 16.54 10.44 7.29
C PHE A 61 15.47 9.80 6.43
N SER A 62 14.74 8.82 6.97
CA SER A 62 13.58 8.20 6.31
C SER A 62 12.54 9.24 5.90
N LYS A 63 12.22 10.21 6.77
CA LYS A 63 11.30 11.31 6.42
C LYS A 63 11.85 12.20 5.31
N ARG A 64 13.15 12.53 5.32
CA ARG A 64 13.77 13.30 4.24
C ARG A 64 13.68 12.58 2.89
N LEU A 65 13.95 11.26 2.85
CA LEU A 65 13.77 10.43 1.66
C LEU A 65 12.33 10.45 1.15
N GLN A 66 11.35 10.28 2.06
CA GLN A 66 9.92 10.33 1.75
C GLN A 66 9.50 11.68 1.13
N HIS A 67 10.08 12.80 1.59
CA HIS A 67 9.79 14.11 1.03
C HIS A 67 10.36 14.30 -0.39
N LEU A 68 11.52 13.71 -0.70
CA LEU A 68 12.11 13.77 -2.04
C LEU A 68 11.35 12.94 -3.08
N ALA A 69 10.74 11.82 -2.65
CA ALA A 69 10.00 10.93 -3.54
C ALA A 69 8.77 11.62 -4.17
N ASP A 70 8.53 11.37 -5.45
CA ASP A 70 7.30 11.82 -6.13
C ASP A 70 6.12 10.91 -5.77
N THR A 71 6.34 9.59 -5.81
CA THR A 71 5.41 8.57 -5.35
C THR A 71 6.04 7.79 -4.20
N LEU A 72 5.30 7.60 -3.11
CA LEU A 72 5.76 6.87 -1.93
C LEU A 72 4.84 5.68 -1.67
N LEU A 73 5.44 4.50 -1.69
CA LEU A 73 4.80 3.22 -1.38
C LEU A 73 5.47 2.62 -0.14
N SER A 74 4.68 2.01 0.73
CA SER A 74 5.20 1.19 1.82
C SER A 74 4.69 -0.24 1.69
N VAL A 75 5.60 -1.20 1.77
CA VAL A 75 5.25 -2.62 1.83
C VAL A 75 5.42 -3.09 3.27
N ARG A 76 4.40 -3.76 3.80
CA ARG A 76 4.41 -4.39 5.12
C ARG A 76 4.07 -5.87 4.96
N ALA A 77 4.92 -6.76 5.46
CA ALA A 77 4.57 -8.17 5.59
C ALA A 77 3.53 -8.33 6.72
N ILE A 78 2.53 -9.17 6.50
CA ILE A 78 1.58 -9.55 7.54
C ILE A 78 2.18 -10.76 8.27
N PRO A 79 2.34 -10.73 9.59
CA PRO A 79 2.80 -11.90 10.34
C PRO A 79 1.67 -12.95 10.41
N ASP A 80 2.02 -14.23 10.31
CA ASP A 80 1.03 -15.33 10.25
C ASP A 80 0.08 -15.37 11.47
N GLU A 81 0.46 -14.76 12.60
CA GLU A 81 -0.29 -14.81 13.86
C GLU A 81 -1.06 -13.51 14.23
N ASP A 82 -1.27 -12.58 13.30
CA ASP A 82 -2.07 -11.39 13.60
C ASP A 82 -3.57 -11.70 13.70
N LYS A 83 -3.98 -12.17 14.89
CA LYS A 83 -5.36 -12.53 15.23
C LYS A 83 -6.31 -11.34 15.17
N GLU A 84 -5.82 -10.11 15.28
CA GLU A 84 -6.64 -8.91 15.19
C GLU A 84 -6.96 -8.60 13.72
N LEU A 85 -5.94 -8.58 12.86
CA LEU A 85 -6.14 -8.40 11.42
C LEU A 85 -6.97 -9.54 10.81
N ALA A 86 -6.78 -10.78 11.25
CA ALA A 86 -7.54 -11.93 10.78
C ALA A 86 -9.05 -11.83 11.04
N LYS A 87 -9.46 -11.15 12.11
CA LYS A 87 -10.88 -10.90 12.42
C LYS A 87 -11.46 -9.74 11.63
N LEU A 88 -10.61 -8.75 11.30
CA LEU A 88 -11.06 -7.51 10.65
C LEU A 88 -11.14 -7.65 9.13
N LEU A 89 -10.35 -8.52 8.52
CA LEU A 89 -10.19 -8.59 7.06
C LEU A 89 -10.74 -9.90 6.50
N THR A 90 -11.58 -9.80 5.46
CA THR A 90 -11.99 -10.99 4.71
C THR A 90 -10.84 -11.54 3.87
N GLY A 91 -10.65 -12.86 3.85
CA GLY A 91 -9.63 -13.49 3.02
C GLY A 91 -8.20 -13.26 3.51
N TYR A 92 -8.00 -13.00 4.80
CA TYR A 92 -6.70 -12.83 5.45
C TYR A 92 -5.71 -13.97 5.15
N GLN A 93 -6.20 -15.21 5.11
CA GLN A 93 -5.39 -16.41 4.86
C GLN A 93 -4.64 -16.41 3.53
N ASP A 94 -5.15 -15.67 2.53
CA ASP A 94 -4.53 -15.58 1.21
C ASP A 94 -3.60 -14.36 1.06
N MET A 95 -3.52 -13.50 2.08
CA MET A 95 -2.74 -12.26 2.07
C MET A 95 -1.31 -12.52 2.56
N VAL A 96 -0.33 -12.09 1.76
CA VAL A 96 1.11 -12.16 2.08
C VAL A 96 1.61 -10.86 2.70
N GLY A 97 0.93 -9.75 2.43
CA GLY A 97 1.33 -8.44 2.91
C GLY A 97 0.34 -7.34 2.55
N LEU A 98 0.67 -6.13 2.95
CA LEU A 98 -0.04 -4.90 2.63
C LEU A 98 0.87 -3.97 1.82
N LEU A 99 0.30 -3.34 0.81
CA LEU A 99 0.89 -2.23 0.08
C LEU A 99 0.08 -0.97 0.41
N SER A 100 0.71 0.01 1.05
CA SER A 100 0.09 1.32 1.28
C SER A 100 0.71 2.39 0.39
N VAL A 101 -0.14 3.19 -0.24
CA VAL A 101 0.19 4.34 -1.06
C VAL A 101 0.08 5.59 -0.19
N HIS A 102 1.22 6.20 0.14
CA HIS A 102 1.28 7.38 1.01
C HIS A 102 1.30 8.69 0.23
N LYS A 103 1.87 8.66 -0.98
CA LYS A 103 2.04 9.84 -1.82
C LYS A 103 1.97 9.42 -3.28
N VAL A 104 1.23 10.17 -4.08
CA VAL A 104 1.23 10.07 -5.55
C VAL A 104 1.34 11.49 -6.09
N ALA A 105 2.47 11.81 -6.73
CA ALA A 105 2.62 13.09 -7.38
C ALA A 105 1.74 13.16 -8.64
N ARG A 106 1.07 14.29 -8.84
CA ARG A 106 0.59 14.69 -10.16
C ARG A 106 1.45 15.82 -10.68
N ILE A 107 1.93 15.66 -11.91
CA ILE A 107 2.72 16.67 -12.59
C ILE A 107 1.78 17.84 -12.97
N ASN A 108 2.26 19.07 -12.80
CA ASN A 108 1.55 20.31 -13.20
C ASN A 108 0.24 20.61 -12.46
N THR A 109 0.05 20.13 -11.23
CA THR A 109 -1.08 20.55 -10.40
C THR A 109 -0.68 20.67 -8.93
N GLN A 110 -1.36 21.58 -8.24
CA GLN A 110 -1.23 21.79 -6.80
C GLN A 110 -2.17 20.89 -5.99
N VAL A 111 -3.13 20.21 -6.65
CA VAL A 111 -4.12 19.37 -5.98
C VAL A 111 -3.64 17.91 -5.91
N PRO A 112 -3.45 17.36 -4.70
CA PRO A 112 -3.05 15.96 -4.53
C PRO A 112 -4.12 15.02 -5.08
N VAL A 113 -3.70 13.82 -5.50
CA VAL A 113 -4.64 12.78 -5.92
C VAL A 113 -5.32 12.21 -4.68
N ILE A 114 -6.65 12.25 -4.67
CA ILE A 114 -7.46 11.57 -3.67
C ILE A 114 -7.67 10.15 -4.18
N LEU A 115 -7.07 9.17 -3.50
CA LEU A 115 -7.24 7.76 -3.82
C LEU A 115 -8.47 7.24 -3.07
N GLU A 116 -9.27 6.40 -3.72
CA GLU A 116 -10.42 5.73 -3.09
C GLU A 116 -9.97 4.74 -2.00
N ALA A 117 -8.86 4.05 -2.26
CA ALA A 117 -8.18 3.20 -1.29
C ALA A 117 -6.68 3.51 -1.27
N SER A 118 -6.13 3.72 -0.08
CA SER A 118 -4.70 3.95 0.13
C SER A 118 -3.95 2.68 0.52
N THR A 119 -4.64 1.58 0.87
CA THR A 119 -4.01 0.32 1.28
C THR A 119 -4.64 -0.86 0.55
N PHE A 120 -3.78 -1.71 0.02
CA PHE A 120 -4.11 -2.90 -0.76
C PHE A 120 -3.51 -4.14 -0.10
N SER A 121 -4.22 -5.26 -0.19
CA SER A 121 -3.67 -6.57 0.13
C SER A 121 -2.82 -7.08 -1.03
N ILE A 122 -1.69 -7.69 -0.70
CA ILE A 122 -0.82 -8.40 -1.64
C ILE A 122 -1.15 -9.88 -1.52
N LYS A 123 -1.66 -10.49 -2.59
CA LYS A 123 -1.95 -11.93 -2.66
C LYS A 123 -1.05 -12.61 -3.68
N LEU A 124 -0.60 -13.82 -3.39
CA LEU A 124 0.18 -14.64 -4.32
C LEU A 124 -0.73 -15.66 -4.99
N GLN A 125 -1.20 -15.33 -6.20
CA GLN A 125 -2.08 -16.21 -6.95
C GLN A 125 -1.26 -17.27 -7.71
N LYS A 126 -1.65 -18.55 -7.53
CA LYS A 126 -1.03 -19.72 -8.19
C LYS A 126 0.51 -19.77 -8.10
N ARG A 127 1.09 -19.20 -7.05
CA ARG A 127 2.56 -19.07 -6.84
C ARG A 127 3.33 -18.36 -7.97
N ARG A 128 2.65 -17.62 -8.84
CA ARG A 128 3.28 -17.02 -10.04
C ARG A 128 2.91 -15.55 -10.28
N SER A 129 1.80 -15.07 -9.74
CA SER A 129 1.38 -13.68 -9.89
C SER A 129 1.12 -13.03 -8.54
N LEU A 130 1.67 -11.82 -8.37
CA LEU A 130 1.32 -10.95 -7.27
C LEU A 130 0.12 -10.11 -7.70
N VAL A 131 -0.95 -10.16 -6.92
CA VAL A 131 -2.19 -9.44 -7.17
C VAL A 131 -2.43 -8.46 -6.04
N LEU A 132 -2.85 -7.24 -6.39
CA LEU A 132 -3.24 -6.21 -5.44
C LEU A 132 -4.76 -6.14 -5.41
N GLU A 133 -5.35 -6.29 -4.23
CA GLU A 133 -6.80 -6.19 -4.03
C GLU A 133 -7.12 -5.20 -2.92
N CYS A 134 -8.21 -4.43 -3.07
CA CYS A 134 -8.71 -3.57 -2.01
C CYS A 134 -9.05 -4.39 -0.77
N LEU A 135 -8.81 -3.81 0.41
CA LEU A 135 -9.17 -4.44 1.67
C LEU A 135 -10.69 -4.41 1.86
N ASN A 136 -11.25 -5.56 2.25
CA ASN A 136 -12.65 -5.69 2.60
C ASN A 136 -12.76 -6.05 4.08
N GLN A 137 -13.63 -5.35 4.80
CA GLN A 137 -13.90 -5.65 6.21
C GLN A 137 -14.71 -6.94 6.32
N ALA A 138 -14.36 -7.77 7.31
CA ALA A 138 -15.19 -8.90 7.69
C ALA A 138 -16.58 -8.40 8.12
N PRO A 139 -17.65 -9.17 7.82
CA PRO A 139 -18.98 -8.85 8.33
C PRO A 139 -18.90 -8.64 9.84
N VAL A 140 -19.47 -7.54 10.34
CA VAL A 140 -19.63 -7.37 11.78
C VAL A 140 -20.63 -8.41 12.26
N ASP A 141 -20.24 -9.25 13.21
CA ASP A 141 -21.18 -10.16 13.88
C ASP A 141 -22.25 -9.27 14.55
N GLY A 142 -23.42 -9.21 13.94
CA GLY A 142 -24.56 -8.45 14.42
C GLY A 142 -25.14 -9.09 15.68
N SER A 143 -24.48 -8.94 16.82
CA SER A 143 -25.03 -9.37 18.11
C SER A 143 -24.35 -8.67 19.28
N SER A 144 -24.94 -7.54 19.70
CA SER A 144 -25.25 -7.21 21.12
C SER A 144 -25.78 -5.77 21.20
N GLY A 145 -26.83 -5.48 20.43
CA GLY A 145 -27.76 -4.44 20.85
C GLY A 145 -28.62 -5.03 21.95
N SER A 146 -28.38 -4.66 23.21
CA SER A 146 -29.31 -4.93 24.29
C SER A 146 -30.58 -4.11 24.05
N SER A 147 -31.48 -4.63 23.21
CA SER A 147 -32.85 -4.16 23.17
C SER A 147 -33.50 -4.54 24.50
N TYR A 148 -33.57 -3.58 25.43
CA TYR A 148 -34.55 -3.60 26.50
C TYR A 148 -35.93 -3.50 25.85
N GLY A 149 -36.48 -4.65 25.49
CA GLY A 149 -37.72 -4.73 24.73
C GLY A 149 -38.29 -6.12 24.85
N SER A 150 -38.91 -6.35 26.01
CA SER A 150 -40.00 -7.30 26.27
C SER A 150 -40.12 -8.49 25.32
N SER A 151 -39.82 -9.68 25.85
CA SER A 151 -40.27 -10.96 25.31
C SER A 151 -41.74 -10.91 24.88
N SER A 152 -42.00 -11.02 23.58
CA SER A 152 -43.32 -11.42 23.06
C SER A 152 -43.14 -12.64 22.18
N SER A 153 -43.46 -13.78 22.78
CA SER A 153 -43.64 -15.06 22.12
C SER A 153 -44.84 -14.96 21.17
N CYS A 154 -44.70 -15.37 19.93
CA CYS A 154 -45.83 -15.58 19.01
C CYS A 154 -45.72 -16.95 18.34
N SER A 155 -46.17 -17.97 19.08
CA SER A 155 -46.67 -19.20 18.48
C SER A 155 -48.00 -18.90 17.80
N GLY A 156 -48.13 -19.20 16.51
CA GLY A 156 -49.38 -19.02 15.78
C GLY A 156 -49.33 -19.60 14.38
N SER A 157 -49.48 -20.92 14.27
CA SER A 157 -49.75 -21.59 13.01
C SER A 157 -51.20 -21.29 12.59
N SER A 158 -51.42 -20.81 11.36
CA SER A 158 -52.71 -20.89 10.68
C SER A 158 -52.51 -20.86 9.17
N LYS A 159 -52.89 -21.96 8.52
CA LYS A 159 -53.07 -22.07 7.07
C LYS A 159 -54.24 -21.19 6.65
N THR A 160 -54.07 -20.39 5.60
CA THR A 160 -55.17 -20.02 4.69
C THR A 160 -54.63 -19.71 3.30
N HIS A 161 -55.07 -20.55 2.37
CA HIS A 161 -55.07 -20.42 0.92
C HIS A 161 -55.89 -19.22 0.45
N ILE A 162 -55.36 -18.36 -0.43
CA ILE A 162 -56.15 -17.52 -1.36
C ILE A 162 -55.35 -17.34 -2.67
N ASP A 163 -55.93 -17.84 -3.76
CA ASP A 163 -55.64 -17.51 -5.16
C ASP A 163 -56.22 -16.13 -5.52
N PHE A 164 -55.50 -15.36 -6.34
CA PHE A 164 -55.93 -14.75 -7.62
C PHE A 164 -54.71 -14.08 -8.29
#